data_AF-A0A259DI32-F1
#
_entry.id   AF-A0A259DI32-F1
#
_cell.length_a   1.000
_cell.length_b   1.000
_cell.length_c   1.000
_cell.angle_alpha   90.00
_cell.angle_beta   90.00
_cell.angle_gamma   90.00
#
_symmetry.space_group_name_H-M   'P 1'
#
loop_
_entity.id
_entity.type
_entity.pdbx_description
1 polymer ?
#
loop_
_entity_poly.entity_id
_entity_poly.type
_entity_poly.pdbx_seq_one_letter_code
_entity_poly.pdbx_strand_id
1 'polypeptide(L)'
;MAEFLEERLPVDIRMGATYADEYAIEVTQTANGSEYRRLVHGYPRRVFNVSYMKLTSDLWSGLLALYHRAYGMFAGFRVKCLDDYTTNSRTVTPTAVDQLLAVVTAGSVYQLQVAYGAGGTPLSIGRPVRTIFKPVTGTTKVAIGALEQAVTTMWSVADTTGRITFAANKTRAVTGITQAASAVVTVGAHTFVTGESVYFSGVVGMTQINTLRGTITAIAATTITVAINSTAFTAYGSAGTVNTSPQAGELVYGGCEFDIPCRFNSRIDQIARTHELFETGEIEIIEILNP
;
A
#
# COMPACT_ATOMS: atom_id res chain seq x y z
N MET A 1 -11.63 10.91 16.46
CA MET A 1 -11.70 10.40 15.07
C MET A 1 -13.13 10.53 14.60
N ALA A 2 -13.35 10.75 13.31
CA ALA A 2 -14.69 10.56 12.74
C ALA A 2 -15.01 9.06 12.78
N GLU A 3 -16.30 8.70 12.88
CA GLU A 3 -16.69 7.29 12.80
C GLU A 3 -16.50 6.77 11.37
N PHE A 4 -16.19 5.48 11.23
CA PHE A 4 -15.95 4.86 9.94
C PHE A 4 -16.56 3.46 9.92
N LEU A 5 -17.42 3.20 8.93
CA LEU A 5 -17.99 1.90 8.65
C LEU A 5 -17.01 1.12 7.78
N GLU A 6 -16.53 -0.03 8.26
CA GLU A 6 -15.69 -0.94 7.47
C GLU A 6 -16.51 -1.75 6.43
N GLU A 7 -17.55 -1.11 5.89
CA GLU A 7 -18.42 -1.60 4.82
C GLU A 7 -18.05 -0.91 3.50
N ARG A 8 -18.25 -1.62 2.38
CA ARG A 8 -17.99 -1.08 1.03
C ARG A 8 -19.30 -0.64 0.36
N LEU A 9 -19.28 0.51 -0.31
CA LEU A 9 -20.37 0.96 -1.16
C LEU A 9 -20.70 -0.11 -2.23
N PRO A 10 -21.98 -0.51 -2.43
CA PRO A 10 -22.34 -1.58 -3.35
C PRO A 10 -21.81 -1.37 -4.78
N VAL A 11 -21.47 -2.46 -5.47
CA VAL A 11 -20.74 -2.42 -6.74
C VAL A 11 -21.59 -1.93 -7.91
N ASP A 12 -22.87 -2.27 -7.95
CA ASP A 12 -23.77 -1.98 -9.09
C ASP A 12 -24.11 -0.49 -9.18
N ILE A 13 -24.26 0.14 -8.01
CA ILE A 13 -24.28 1.59 -7.82
C ILE A 13 -23.06 2.20 -8.53
N ARG A 14 -21.87 1.63 -8.34
CA ARG A 14 -20.62 2.22 -8.84
C ARG A 14 -20.42 2.22 -10.36
N MET A 15 -21.26 1.55 -11.16
CA MET A 15 -21.13 1.56 -12.63
C MET A 15 -21.79 2.78 -13.31
N GLY A 16 -22.67 3.51 -12.61
CA GLY A 16 -23.30 4.75 -13.11
C GLY A 16 -22.67 6.05 -12.56
N ALA A 17 -21.66 5.95 -11.70
CA ALA A 17 -21.07 7.10 -11.01
C ALA A 17 -20.05 7.84 -11.90
N THR A 18 -20.20 9.16 -12.01
CA THR A 18 -19.13 10.03 -12.52
C THR A 18 -18.17 10.39 -11.39
N TYR A 19 -16.94 10.77 -11.73
CA TYR A 19 -15.95 11.19 -10.75
C TYR A 19 -15.09 12.34 -11.29
N ALA A 20 -14.58 13.15 -10.37
CA ALA A 20 -13.63 14.22 -10.63
C ALA A 20 -12.48 14.13 -9.62
N ASP A 21 -11.25 14.34 -10.10
CA ASP A 21 -10.05 14.45 -9.27
C ASP A 21 -9.63 15.93 -9.18
N GLU A 22 -9.53 16.46 -7.96
CA GLU A 22 -9.12 17.84 -7.70
C GLU A 22 -7.86 17.92 -6.81
N TYR A 23 -7.19 19.06 -6.86
CA TYR A 23 -6.14 19.46 -5.93
C TYR A 23 -6.53 20.78 -5.27
N ALA A 24 -6.42 20.85 -3.95
CA ALA A 24 -6.69 22.09 -3.22
C ALA A 24 -5.56 23.11 -3.49
N ILE A 25 -5.84 24.11 -4.34
CA ILE A 25 -4.92 25.18 -4.72
C ILE A 25 -5.59 26.53 -4.41
N GLU A 26 -4.96 27.33 -3.57
CA GLU A 26 -5.32 28.74 -3.38
C GLU A 26 -4.67 29.56 -4.50
N VAL A 27 -5.47 30.37 -5.21
CA VAL A 27 -5.01 31.23 -6.30
C VAL A 27 -5.28 32.69 -5.95
N THR A 28 -4.23 33.50 -5.90
CA THR A 28 -4.31 34.94 -5.58
C THR A 28 -3.71 35.75 -6.72
N GLN A 29 -4.44 36.76 -7.20
CA GLN A 29 -4.00 37.63 -8.29
C GLN A 29 -3.62 39.03 -7.76
N THR A 30 -2.57 39.63 -8.31
CA THR A 30 -2.22 41.03 -8.02
C THR A 30 -3.06 41.99 -8.86
N ALA A 31 -3.11 43.27 -8.47
CA ALA A 31 -3.78 44.32 -9.25
C ALA A 31 -3.22 44.47 -10.69
N ASN A 32 -1.97 44.03 -10.94
CA ASN A 32 -1.35 44.03 -12.26
C ASN A 32 -1.56 42.69 -13.01
N GLY A 33 -2.45 41.81 -12.52
CA GLY A 33 -2.81 40.55 -13.17
C GLY A 33 -1.87 39.37 -12.89
N SER A 34 -0.81 39.54 -12.10
CA SER A 34 0.15 38.45 -11.79
C SER A 34 -0.48 37.40 -10.86
N GLU A 35 -0.33 36.12 -11.18
CA GLU A 35 -0.92 35.01 -10.43
C GLU A 35 0.09 34.36 -9.47
N TYR A 36 -0.31 34.20 -8.20
CA TYR A 36 0.38 33.39 -7.20
C TYR A 36 -0.48 32.20 -6.83
N ARG A 37 0.11 30.99 -6.85
CA ARG A 37 -0.56 29.72 -6.53
C ARG A 37 0.07 29.07 -5.31
N ARG A 38 -0.74 28.70 -4.33
CA ARG A 38 -0.34 27.95 -3.14
C ARG A 38 -1.06 26.61 -3.12
N LEU A 39 -0.31 25.52 -3.23
CA LEU A 39 -0.80 24.16 -3.04
C LEU A 39 -1.07 23.92 -1.55
N VAL A 40 -2.31 23.64 -1.17
CA VAL A 40 -2.71 23.41 0.22
C VAL A 40 -2.26 22.03 0.69
N HIS A 41 -2.39 21.02 -0.18
CA HIS A 41 -1.85 19.68 0.05
C HIS A 41 -1.48 18.97 -1.26
N GLY A 42 -0.49 18.08 -1.21
CA GLY A 42 -0.03 17.29 -2.36
C GLY A 42 -0.92 16.08 -2.73
N TYR A 43 -2.00 15.85 -2.00
CA TYR A 43 -2.92 14.73 -2.24
C TYR A 43 -3.93 15.07 -3.33
N PRO A 44 -4.18 14.17 -4.31
CA PRO A 44 -5.41 14.24 -5.09
C PRO A 44 -6.60 13.95 -4.16
N ARG A 45 -7.71 14.65 -4.37
CA ARG A 45 -8.98 14.41 -3.69
C ARG A 45 -10.03 14.05 -4.74
N ARG A 46 -10.68 12.90 -4.58
CA ARG A 46 -11.72 12.45 -5.49
C ARG A 46 -13.13 12.79 -4.98
N VAL A 47 -13.93 13.34 -5.87
CA VAL A 47 -15.38 13.57 -5.70
C VAL A 47 -16.10 12.60 -6.63
N PHE A 48 -17.16 11.96 -6.13
CA PHE A 48 -18.00 11.01 -6.87
C PHE A 48 -19.43 11.52 -6.90
N ASN A 49 -20.00 11.60 -8.10
CA ASN A 49 -21.39 11.99 -8.30
C ASN A 49 -22.17 10.76 -8.75
N VAL A 50 -23.18 10.41 -7.96
CA VAL A 50 -23.94 9.18 -8.08
C VAL A 50 -25.38 9.51 -8.44
N SER A 51 -25.86 8.99 -9.58
CA SER A 51 -27.26 9.11 -10.00
C SER A 51 -27.77 7.80 -10.61
N TYR A 52 -29.04 7.46 -10.37
CA TYR A 52 -29.68 6.27 -10.92
C TYR A 52 -31.08 6.54 -11.46
N MET A 53 -31.38 5.92 -12.59
CA MET A 53 -32.74 5.66 -13.04
C MET A 53 -33.15 4.23 -12.69
N LYS A 54 -34.38 4.07 -12.20
CA LYS A 54 -34.82 2.89 -11.47
C LYS A 54 -35.39 1.80 -12.39
N LEU A 55 -34.84 0.59 -12.29
CA LEU A 55 -35.50 -0.66 -12.74
C LEU A 55 -35.47 -1.79 -11.68
N THR A 56 -34.67 -1.67 -10.61
CA THR A 56 -34.58 -2.68 -9.53
C THR A 56 -34.71 -2.03 -8.14
N SER A 57 -35.34 -2.73 -7.20
CA SER A 57 -35.71 -2.22 -5.87
C SER A 57 -34.59 -2.19 -4.83
N ASP A 58 -33.57 -3.04 -5.01
CA ASP A 58 -32.77 -3.51 -3.87
C ASP A 58 -31.56 -2.59 -3.60
N LEU A 59 -30.99 -2.02 -4.66
CA LEU A 59 -29.82 -1.13 -4.58
C LEU A 59 -30.11 0.15 -3.80
N TRP A 60 -31.29 0.76 -4.03
CA TRP A 60 -31.71 1.94 -3.30
C TRP A 60 -31.83 1.66 -1.79
N SER A 61 -32.46 0.54 -1.45
CA SER A 61 -32.66 0.12 -0.06
C SER A 61 -31.31 -0.09 0.65
N GLY A 62 -30.32 -0.67 -0.05
CA GLY A 62 -28.96 -0.80 0.45
C GLY A 62 -28.25 0.55 0.68
N LEU A 63 -28.38 1.49 -0.25
CA LEU A 63 -27.76 2.82 -0.15
C LEU A 63 -28.42 3.69 0.94
N LEU A 64 -29.75 3.67 1.05
CA LEU A 64 -30.48 4.36 2.10
C LEU A 64 -30.13 3.77 3.48
N ALA A 65 -30.01 2.45 3.59
CA ALA A 65 -29.57 1.79 4.81
C ALA A 65 -28.12 2.15 5.19
N LEU A 66 -27.20 2.26 4.21
CA LEU A 66 -25.83 2.73 4.43
C LEU A 66 -25.82 4.19 4.92
N TYR A 67 -26.63 5.07 4.32
CA TYR A 67 -26.74 6.48 4.73
C TYR A 67 -27.27 6.63 6.17
N HIS A 68 -28.27 5.84 6.55
CA HIS A 68 -28.75 5.83 7.94
C HIS A 68 -27.73 5.23 8.92
N ARG A 69 -27.00 4.16 8.55
CA ARG A 69 -25.87 3.65 9.36
C ARG A 69 -24.75 4.68 9.50
N ALA A 70 -24.50 5.48 8.47
CA ALA A 70 -23.48 6.52 8.46
C ALA A 70 -23.90 7.84 9.14
N TYR A 71 -25.12 7.91 9.70
CA TYR A 71 -25.75 9.14 10.21
C TYR A 71 -25.65 10.30 9.20
N GLY A 72 -25.90 10.00 7.92
CA GLY A 72 -25.78 10.93 6.81
C GLY A 72 -24.32 11.24 6.47
N MET A 73 -23.90 12.49 6.69
CA MET A 73 -22.55 12.97 6.37
C MET A 73 -21.53 12.72 7.48
N PHE A 74 -21.92 12.06 8.58
CA PHE A 74 -21.09 11.97 9.79
C PHE A 74 -19.98 10.91 9.70
N ALA A 75 -20.33 9.68 9.29
CA ALA A 75 -19.37 8.59 9.20
C ALA A 75 -18.85 8.35 7.78
N GLY A 76 -17.63 7.82 7.68
CA GLY A 76 -17.04 7.36 6.42
C GLY A 76 -17.34 5.88 6.10
N PHE A 77 -17.05 5.47 4.86
CA PHE A 77 -17.15 4.09 4.35
C PHE A 77 -16.16 3.85 3.19
N ARG A 78 -16.01 2.60 2.75
CA ARG A 78 -15.05 2.18 1.70
C ARG A 78 -15.62 2.30 0.28
N VAL A 79 -14.84 2.79 -0.69
CA VAL A 79 -15.23 2.96 -2.11
C VAL A 79 -14.09 2.56 -3.07
N LYS A 80 -14.30 1.51 -3.90
CA LYS A 80 -13.45 0.97 -5.00
C LYS A 80 -12.05 1.62 -5.20
N CYS A 81 -11.65 2.18 -6.34
CA CYS A 81 -12.40 2.55 -7.56
C CYS A 81 -11.88 1.81 -8.81
N LEU A 82 -12.72 1.45 -9.80
CA LEU A 82 -12.32 0.50 -10.87
C LEU A 82 -11.18 0.99 -11.77
N ASP A 83 -10.96 2.30 -11.86
CA ASP A 83 -9.85 2.95 -12.56
C ASP A 83 -8.63 3.23 -11.65
N ASP A 84 -8.76 3.05 -10.33
CA ASP A 84 -7.79 3.35 -9.28
C ASP A 84 -8.10 2.54 -8.00
N TYR A 85 -7.85 1.22 -8.06
CA TYR A 85 -8.03 0.28 -6.94
C TYR A 85 -6.80 -0.57 -6.64
N THR A 86 -5.75 -0.51 -7.47
CA THR A 86 -4.51 -1.27 -7.25
C THR A 86 -3.28 -0.39 -7.30
N THR A 87 -2.25 -0.80 -6.57
CA THR A 87 -0.92 -0.20 -6.65
C THR A 87 -0.21 -0.46 -7.99
N ASN A 88 -0.57 -1.53 -8.71
CA ASN A 88 0.01 -1.90 -10.00
C ASN A 88 -0.79 -1.31 -11.15
N SER A 89 -0.28 -0.25 -11.78
CA SER A 89 -0.89 0.36 -12.97
C SER A 89 -2.38 0.71 -12.78
N ARG A 90 -2.81 0.94 -11.53
CA ARG A 90 -4.17 1.27 -11.05
C ARG A 90 -5.25 0.19 -11.18
N THR A 91 -5.14 -0.69 -12.17
CA THR A 91 -6.18 -1.68 -12.51
C THR A 91 -5.68 -3.12 -12.63
N VAL A 92 -4.36 -3.35 -12.49
CA VAL A 92 -3.72 -4.66 -12.67
C VAL A 92 -3.44 -5.30 -11.32
N THR A 93 -3.42 -6.64 -11.26
CA THR A 93 -3.13 -7.43 -10.06
C THR A 93 -1.86 -6.93 -9.32
N PRO A 94 -1.90 -6.71 -8.00
CA PRO A 94 -0.76 -6.21 -7.24
C PRO A 94 0.47 -7.13 -7.29
N THR A 95 1.65 -6.52 -7.29
CA THR A 95 2.95 -7.19 -7.11
C THR A 95 3.67 -6.65 -5.88
N ALA A 96 4.67 -7.37 -5.38
CA ALA A 96 5.41 -6.95 -4.19
C ALA A 96 6.28 -5.69 -4.39
N VAL A 97 6.52 -5.27 -5.64
CA VAL A 97 7.43 -4.17 -6.01
C VAL A 97 6.71 -2.96 -6.64
N ASP A 98 5.38 -2.88 -6.53
CA ASP A 98 4.56 -1.87 -7.21
C ASP A 98 4.92 -0.42 -6.82
N GLN A 99 5.01 -0.15 -5.52
CA GLN A 99 5.21 1.20 -4.98
C GLN A 99 6.27 1.14 -3.88
N LEU A 100 7.17 2.14 -3.86
CA LEU A 100 8.08 2.35 -2.73
C LEU A 100 7.24 2.76 -1.50
N LEU A 101 7.48 2.15 -0.35
CA LEU A 101 6.74 2.49 0.88
C LEU A 101 7.35 3.69 1.60
N ALA A 102 6.51 4.51 2.24
CA ALA A 102 7.00 5.58 3.11
C ALA A 102 7.50 4.99 4.43
N VAL A 103 8.66 5.44 4.89
CA VAL A 103 9.27 4.97 6.15
C VAL A 103 8.58 5.66 7.32
N VAL A 104 7.93 4.89 8.20
CA VAL A 104 7.36 5.40 9.47
C VAL A 104 8.34 5.16 10.62
N THR A 105 8.98 3.99 10.64
CA THR A 105 10.06 3.65 11.57
C THR A 105 11.01 2.69 10.85
N ALA A 106 12.25 3.12 10.62
CA ALA A 106 13.20 2.36 9.82
C ALA A 106 13.39 0.93 10.37
N GLY A 107 13.42 -0.06 9.47
CA GLY A 107 13.59 -1.48 9.80
C GLY A 107 12.40 -2.15 10.47
N SER A 108 11.28 -1.45 10.72
CA SER A 108 10.11 -2.03 11.40
C SER A 108 8.76 -1.63 10.82
N VAL A 109 8.47 -0.34 10.59
CA VAL A 109 7.14 0.14 10.18
C VAL A 109 7.21 0.99 8.92
N TYR A 110 6.39 0.63 7.95
CA TYR A 110 6.30 1.25 6.63
C TYR A 110 4.84 1.51 6.27
N GLN A 111 4.57 2.55 5.48
CA GLN A 111 3.23 2.98 5.10
C GLN A 111 2.97 2.68 3.62
N LEU A 112 1.86 1.98 3.33
CA LEU A 112 1.36 1.81 1.96
C LEU A 112 0.97 3.16 1.36
N GLN A 113 1.37 3.37 0.12
CA GLN A 113 1.13 4.59 -0.64
C GLN A 113 1.10 4.30 -2.14
N VAL A 114 0.49 5.20 -2.92
CA VAL A 114 0.45 5.13 -4.38
C VAL A 114 0.74 6.49 -4.99
N ALA A 115 1.64 6.54 -5.96
CA ALA A 115 2.06 7.77 -6.63
C ALA A 115 1.32 8.01 -7.96
N TYR A 116 0.94 9.26 -8.23
CA TYR A 116 0.25 9.72 -9.45
C TYR A 116 1.20 10.46 -10.41
N GLY A 117 0.72 10.87 -11.58
CA GLY A 117 1.57 11.58 -12.57
C GLY A 117 2.81 10.80 -13.03
N ALA A 118 2.68 9.49 -13.32
CA ALA A 118 3.71 8.76 -14.05
C ALA A 118 3.68 9.14 -15.54
N GLY A 119 4.82 9.02 -16.24
CA GLY A 119 4.94 9.27 -17.68
C GLY A 119 5.70 10.53 -18.08
N GLY A 120 6.20 11.33 -17.11
CA GLY A 120 7.03 12.49 -17.37
C GLY A 120 7.83 12.94 -16.14
N THR A 121 8.69 13.93 -16.32
CA THR A 121 9.47 14.53 -15.23
C THR A 121 8.54 15.29 -14.27
N PRO A 122 8.52 14.96 -12.97
CA PRO A 122 7.70 15.69 -12.00
C PRO A 122 8.27 17.07 -11.69
N LEU A 123 7.50 17.87 -10.93
CA LEU A 123 8.01 19.09 -10.30
C LEU A 123 9.10 18.76 -9.27
N SER A 124 9.86 19.78 -8.83
CA SER A 124 10.91 19.64 -7.80
C SER A 124 10.40 19.12 -6.45
N ILE A 125 9.09 19.27 -6.17
CA ILE A 125 8.41 18.70 -4.99
C ILE A 125 8.11 17.20 -5.14
N GLY A 126 8.45 16.58 -6.27
CA GLY A 126 8.17 15.18 -6.57
C GLY A 126 6.80 14.94 -7.20
N ARG A 127 6.39 13.67 -7.22
CA ARG A 127 5.08 13.23 -7.71
C ARG A 127 4.03 13.37 -6.60
N PRO A 128 2.75 13.63 -6.92
CA PRO A 128 1.66 13.50 -5.95
C PRO A 128 1.57 12.06 -5.44
N VAL A 129 1.38 11.86 -4.13
CA VAL A 129 1.31 10.53 -3.50
C VAL A 129 0.12 10.49 -2.54
N ARG A 130 -0.75 9.48 -2.69
CA ARG A 130 -1.84 9.18 -1.74
C ARG A 130 -1.36 8.12 -0.75
N THR A 131 -1.52 8.39 0.55
CA THR A 131 -1.39 7.38 1.59
C THR A 131 -2.56 6.40 1.51
N ILE A 132 -2.28 5.10 1.43
CA ILE A 132 -3.31 4.06 1.43
C ILE A 132 -3.66 3.75 2.88
N PHE A 133 -4.91 3.99 3.28
CA PHE A 133 -5.40 3.67 4.63
C PHE A 133 -6.20 2.35 4.69
N LYS A 134 -6.95 2.03 3.63
CA LYS A 134 -7.90 0.91 3.60
C LYS A 134 -7.50 -0.13 2.54
N PRO A 135 -6.34 -0.83 2.68
CA PRO A 135 -6.02 -1.92 1.76
C PRO A 135 -7.06 -3.05 1.88
N VAL A 136 -7.19 -3.86 0.83
CA VAL A 136 -8.09 -5.01 0.81
C VAL A 136 -7.37 -6.21 1.42
N THR A 137 -7.96 -6.78 2.46
CA THR A 137 -7.43 -7.92 3.21
C THR A 137 -7.06 -9.09 2.28
N GLY A 138 -5.87 -9.64 2.47
CA GLY A 138 -5.34 -10.75 1.65
C GLY A 138 -4.74 -10.35 0.30
N THR A 139 -4.81 -9.08 -0.13
CA THR A 139 -4.24 -8.63 -1.41
C THR A 139 -2.83 -8.02 -1.28
N THR A 140 -2.42 -7.66 -0.08
CA THR A 140 -1.13 -7.00 0.18
C THR A 140 0.05 -7.95 -0.06
N LYS A 141 1.08 -7.43 -0.72
CA LYS A 141 2.40 -8.04 -0.93
C LYS A 141 3.48 -7.04 -0.57
N VAL A 142 4.64 -7.53 -0.12
CA VAL A 142 5.75 -6.69 0.38
C VAL A 142 7.06 -7.25 -0.15
N ALA A 143 7.97 -6.38 -0.58
CA ALA A 143 9.34 -6.73 -0.96
C ALA A 143 10.37 -5.89 -0.21
N ILE A 144 11.56 -6.46 0.00
CA ILE A 144 12.75 -5.74 0.45
C ILE A 144 13.74 -5.78 -0.72
N GLY A 145 14.10 -4.60 -1.23
CA GLY A 145 14.69 -4.48 -2.56
C GLY A 145 13.77 -5.08 -3.62
N ALA A 146 14.32 -5.95 -4.47
CA ALA A 146 13.55 -6.70 -5.47
C ALA A 146 12.94 -8.02 -4.94
N LEU A 147 13.14 -8.37 -3.66
CA LEU A 147 12.81 -9.68 -3.13
C LEU A 147 11.49 -9.69 -2.35
N GLU A 148 10.47 -10.36 -2.90
CA GLU A 148 9.17 -10.59 -2.25
C GLU A 148 9.31 -11.38 -0.94
N GLN A 149 8.68 -10.87 0.12
CA GLN A 149 8.63 -11.48 1.45
C GLN A 149 7.39 -12.38 1.55
N ALA A 150 7.43 -13.51 0.83
CA ALA A 150 6.30 -14.43 0.70
C ALA A 150 5.85 -15.08 2.05
N VAL A 151 6.72 -15.12 3.06
CA VAL A 151 6.39 -15.59 4.40
C VAL A 151 5.59 -14.51 5.15
N THR A 152 4.27 -14.62 5.12
CA THR A 152 3.31 -13.66 5.74
C THR A 152 3.33 -13.65 7.26
N THR A 153 4.19 -14.43 7.93
CA THR A 153 4.47 -14.30 9.37
C THR A 153 5.65 -13.36 9.67
N MET A 154 6.43 -12.97 8.65
CA MET A 154 7.54 -12.00 8.81
C MET A 154 7.08 -10.54 8.79
N TRP A 155 5.84 -10.27 8.40
CA TRP A 155 5.24 -8.93 8.40
C TRP A 155 3.72 -9.04 8.50
N SER A 156 3.08 -8.00 9.03
CA SER A 156 1.62 -7.87 9.06
C SER A 156 1.19 -6.53 8.46
N VAL A 157 -0.03 -6.46 7.92
CA VAL A 157 -0.63 -5.20 7.46
C VAL A 157 -1.86 -4.86 8.31
N ALA A 158 -1.98 -3.60 8.72
CA ALA A 158 -3.19 -3.08 9.34
C ALA A 158 -4.15 -2.59 8.25
N ASP A 159 -5.29 -3.27 8.09
CA ASP A 159 -6.32 -3.01 7.09
C ASP A 159 -7.12 -1.70 7.28
N THR A 160 -6.95 -1.06 8.44
CA THR A 160 -7.56 0.22 8.81
C THR A 160 -6.65 1.44 8.63
N THR A 161 -5.33 1.24 8.55
CA THR A 161 -4.32 2.31 8.42
C THR A 161 -3.30 2.12 7.29
N GLY A 162 -3.27 0.96 6.63
CA GLY A 162 -2.31 0.60 5.59
C GLY A 162 -0.85 0.51 6.04
N ARG A 163 -0.61 0.40 7.35
CA ARG A 163 0.74 0.21 7.89
C ARG A 163 1.18 -1.24 7.79
N ILE A 164 2.37 -1.46 7.24
CA ILE A 164 3.09 -2.73 7.24
C ILE A 164 4.06 -2.71 8.42
N THR A 165 3.98 -3.72 9.28
CA THR A 165 4.87 -3.92 10.43
C THR A 165 5.65 -5.22 10.24
N PHE A 166 6.97 -5.14 10.19
CA PHE A 166 7.84 -6.33 10.18
C PHE A 166 7.93 -6.96 11.57
N ALA A 167 8.06 -8.28 11.61
CA ALA A 167 8.36 -9.03 12.81
C ALA A 167 9.75 -8.64 13.37
N ALA A 168 9.98 -8.95 14.65
CA ALA A 168 11.24 -8.68 15.32
C ALA A 168 12.44 -9.27 14.54
N ASN A 169 13.50 -8.47 14.37
CA ASN A 169 14.68 -8.87 13.60
C ASN A 169 15.32 -10.15 14.18
N LYS A 170 15.31 -11.23 13.40
CA LYS A 170 16.07 -12.44 13.71
C LYS A 170 17.50 -12.22 13.24
N THR A 171 18.40 -12.01 14.19
CA THR A 171 19.84 -11.83 13.91
C THR A 171 20.69 -12.99 14.40
N ARG A 172 21.74 -13.34 13.66
CA ARG A 172 22.76 -14.34 14.03
C ARG A 172 24.13 -13.93 13.49
N ALA A 173 25.19 -14.28 14.20
CA ALA A 173 26.55 -14.17 13.72
C ALA A 173 26.84 -15.26 12.68
N VAL A 174 27.60 -14.92 11.63
CA VAL A 174 28.08 -15.86 10.63
C VAL A 174 29.44 -16.41 11.09
N THR A 175 29.62 -17.71 10.93
CA THR A 175 30.86 -18.43 11.29
C THR A 175 31.48 -19.20 10.12
N GLY A 176 30.79 -19.27 8.99
CA GLY A 176 31.28 -19.85 7.74
C GLY A 176 30.30 -19.61 6.58
N ILE A 177 30.83 -19.47 5.36
CA ILE A 177 30.05 -19.38 4.12
C ILE A 177 30.76 -20.19 3.04
N THR A 178 30.03 -21.07 2.34
CA THR A 178 30.56 -21.84 1.21
C THR A 178 30.56 -21.03 -0.09
N GLN A 179 31.53 -21.26 -0.98
CA GLN A 179 31.49 -20.83 -2.38
C GLN A 179 30.66 -21.84 -3.19
N ALA A 180 29.39 -21.53 -3.48
CA ALA A 180 28.45 -22.46 -4.10
C ALA A 180 27.34 -21.71 -4.88
N ALA A 181 26.63 -22.41 -5.77
CA ALA A 181 25.52 -21.83 -6.52
C ALA A 181 24.33 -21.39 -5.63
N SER A 182 24.22 -22.02 -4.45
CA SER A 182 23.43 -21.55 -3.30
C SER A 182 24.34 -21.62 -2.08
N ALA A 183 24.69 -20.46 -1.51
CA ALA A 183 25.60 -20.40 -0.37
C ALA A 183 25.01 -21.09 0.88
N VAL A 184 25.75 -22.01 1.48
CA VAL A 184 25.46 -22.56 2.81
C VAL A 184 26.20 -21.72 3.85
N VAL A 185 25.46 -21.23 4.83
CA VAL A 185 25.91 -20.27 5.84
C VAL A 185 25.78 -20.90 7.22
N THR A 186 26.87 -20.95 7.98
CA THR A 186 26.88 -21.45 9.36
C THR A 186 26.57 -20.31 10.33
N VAL A 187 25.43 -20.40 11.01
CA VAL A 187 24.86 -19.34 11.87
C VAL A 187 24.61 -19.80 13.31
N GLY A 188 24.99 -21.04 13.64
CA GLY A 188 24.70 -21.66 14.93
C GLY A 188 23.21 -21.98 15.10
N ALA A 189 22.78 -22.30 16.33
CA ALA A 189 21.38 -22.62 16.61
C ALA A 189 20.45 -21.42 16.32
N HIS A 190 19.44 -21.64 15.49
CA HIS A 190 18.61 -20.58 14.93
C HIS A 190 17.11 -20.94 14.91
N THR A 191 16.30 -19.91 14.67
CA THR A 191 14.83 -20.00 14.54
C THR A 191 14.37 -19.49 13.17
N PHE A 192 15.25 -19.55 12.17
CA PHE A 192 14.91 -19.21 10.80
C PHE A 192 14.03 -20.31 10.19
N VAL A 193 13.12 -19.93 9.29
CA VAL A 193 12.33 -20.90 8.51
C VAL A 193 12.57 -20.72 7.01
N THR A 194 12.39 -21.79 6.25
CA THR A 194 12.47 -21.76 4.79
C THR A 194 11.48 -20.74 4.22
N GLY A 195 11.92 -19.95 3.25
CA GLY A 195 11.16 -18.85 2.65
C GLY A 195 11.40 -17.47 3.30
N GLU A 196 11.97 -17.40 4.51
CA GLU A 196 12.43 -16.11 5.06
C GLU A 196 13.61 -15.57 4.25
N SER A 197 13.82 -14.25 4.26
CA SER A 197 15.00 -13.64 3.65
C SER A 197 15.95 -13.08 4.70
N VAL A 198 17.25 -13.15 4.42
CA VAL A 198 18.31 -12.62 5.29
C VAL A 198 19.25 -11.71 4.51
N TYR A 199 19.57 -10.57 5.12
CA TYR A 199 20.56 -9.60 4.65
C TYR A 199 21.90 -9.81 5.37
N PHE A 200 23.01 -9.69 4.63
CA PHE A 200 24.37 -9.91 5.13
C PHE A 200 25.14 -8.60 5.35
N SER A 201 25.81 -8.48 6.49
CA SER A 201 26.70 -7.35 6.81
C SER A 201 27.91 -7.77 7.64
N GLY A 202 29.02 -7.04 7.49
CA GLY A 202 30.24 -7.24 8.28
C GLY A 202 31.04 -8.52 7.97
N VAL A 203 30.77 -9.20 6.85
CA VAL A 203 31.51 -10.40 6.41
C VAL A 203 32.88 -9.99 5.90
N VAL A 204 33.93 -10.65 6.41
CA VAL A 204 35.33 -10.45 6.02
C VAL A 204 35.80 -11.63 5.13
N GLY A 205 36.68 -11.35 4.18
CA GLY A 205 37.11 -12.30 3.14
C GLY A 205 36.12 -12.37 1.98
N MET A 206 34.88 -12.80 2.23
CA MET A 206 33.80 -12.84 1.23
C MET A 206 33.03 -11.51 1.21
N THR A 207 33.71 -10.40 0.89
CA THR A 207 33.11 -9.05 1.05
C THR A 207 31.97 -8.75 0.07
N GLN A 208 31.88 -9.48 -1.06
CA GLN A 208 30.86 -9.31 -2.09
C GLN A 208 29.44 -9.69 -1.63
N ILE A 209 29.32 -10.49 -0.56
CA ILE A 209 28.02 -10.86 0.00
C ILE A 209 27.44 -9.76 0.90
N ASN A 210 28.26 -8.83 1.38
CA ASN A 210 27.76 -7.69 2.15
C ASN A 210 26.80 -6.86 1.29
N THR A 211 25.75 -6.35 1.92
CA THR A 211 24.61 -5.64 1.30
C THR A 211 23.68 -6.48 0.44
N LEU A 212 23.97 -7.77 0.22
CA LEU A 212 23.04 -8.69 -0.43
C LEU A 212 22.00 -9.23 0.55
N ARG A 213 20.79 -9.46 0.03
CA ARG A 213 19.71 -10.20 0.69
C ARG A 213 19.35 -11.43 -0.13
N GLY A 214 19.17 -12.58 0.54
CA GLY A 214 18.79 -13.83 -0.11
C GLY A 214 17.72 -14.59 0.64
N THR A 215 16.86 -15.31 -0.09
CA THR A 215 15.85 -16.21 0.49
C THR A 215 16.51 -17.48 1.02
N ILE A 216 16.09 -17.94 2.19
CA ILE A 216 16.47 -19.23 2.76
C ILE A 216 15.71 -20.34 2.03
N THR A 217 16.43 -21.22 1.33
CA THR A 217 15.86 -22.33 0.55
C THR A 217 15.85 -23.65 1.31
N ALA A 218 16.74 -23.81 2.29
CA ALA A 218 16.79 -24.97 3.18
C ALA A 218 17.42 -24.59 4.54
N ILE A 219 17.09 -25.37 5.57
CA ILE A 219 17.62 -25.20 6.93
C ILE A 219 18.13 -26.54 7.49
N ALA A 220 19.15 -26.48 8.33
CA ALA A 220 19.58 -27.55 9.22
C ALA A 220 19.78 -26.99 10.64
N ALA A 221 20.25 -27.81 11.60
CA ALA A 221 20.36 -27.42 13.01
C ALA A 221 21.27 -26.19 13.27
N THR A 222 22.28 -25.96 12.44
CA THR A 222 23.28 -24.88 12.61
C THR A 222 23.59 -24.09 11.35
N THR A 223 22.97 -24.45 10.22
CA THR A 223 23.21 -23.85 8.91
C THR A 223 21.91 -23.49 8.20
N ILE A 224 21.98 -22.46 7.37
CA ILE A 224 20.94 -22.06 6.42
C ILE A 224 21.51 -22.08 5.01
N THR A 225 20.74 -22.52 4.02
CA THR A 225 21.10 -22.41 2.60
C THR A 225 20.34 -21.22 2.03
N VAL A 226 21.05 -20.28 1.39
CA VAL A 226 20.44 -19.09 0.80
C VAL A 226 20.53 -19.10 -0.73
N ALA A 227 19.54 -18.51 -1.39
CA ALA A 227 19.49 -18.29 -2.83
C ALA A 227 20.44 -17.16 -3.28
N ILE A 228 21.71 -17.28 -2.93
CA ILE A 228 22.80 -16.40 -3.37
C ILE A 228 23.86 -17.29 -4.01
N ASN A 229 24.21 -16.98 -5.26
CA ASN A 229 25.31 -17.63 -5.96
C ASN A 229 26.63 -16.98 -5.56
N SER A 230 27.43 -17.70 -4.76
CA SER A 230 28.73 -17.27 -4.25
C SER A 230 29.92 -17.96 -4.95
N THR A 231 29.73 -18.69 -6.06
CA THR A 231 30.82 -19.43 -6.73
C THR A 231 31.97 -18.53 -7.20
N ALA A 232 31.66 -17.29 -7.58
CA ALA A 232 32.62 -16.29 -8.03
C ALA A 232 33.09 -15.33 -6.90
N PHE A 233 32.63 -15.51 -5.67
CA PHE A 233 33.05 -14.67 -4.54
C PHE A 233 34.39 -15.15 -3.96
N THR A 234 35.09 -14.28 -3.24
CA THR A 234 36.30 -14.67 -2.49
C THR A 234 35.95 -15.55 -1.31
N ALA A 235 36.92 -16.36 -0.85
CA ALA A 235 36.72 -17.26 0.28
C ALA A 235 36.32 -16.49 1.55
N TYR A 236 35.42 -17.07 2.34
CA TYR A 236 35.05 -16.54 3.65
C TYR A 236 36.27 -16.53 4.57
N GLY A 237 36.54 -15.40 5.22
CA GLY A 237 37.61 -15.24 6.19
C GLY A 237 37.09 -15.33 7.62
N SER A 238 36.23 -14.39 8.01
CA SER A 238 35.69 -14.30 9.37
C SER A 238 34.51 -13.32 9.46
N ALA A 239 33.92 -13.23 10.65
CA ALA A 239 32.86 -12.30 11.02
C ALA A 239 31.60 -12.36 10.12
N GLY A 240 30.74 -11.36 10.26
CA GLY A 240 29.46 -11.27 9.55
C GLY A 240 28.26 -11.47 10.46
N THR A 241 27.14 -10.84 10.08
CA THR A 241 25.83 -11.05 10.68
C THR A 241 24.78 -11.21 9.58
N VAL A 242 23.77 -12.02 9.86
CA VAL A 242 22.53 -12.11 9.07
C VAL A 242 21.39 -11.42 9.82
N ASN A 243 20.52 -10.72 9.09
CA ASN A 243 19.37 -10.00 9.67
C ASN A 243 18.13 -10.19 8.79
N THR A 244 16.97 -10.51 9.38
CA THR A 244 15.73 -10.66 8.61
C THR A 244 15.00 -9.34 8.36
N SER A 245 15.04 -8.38 9.30
CA SER A 245 14.38 -7.08 9.09
C SER A 245 15.08 -6.27 7.99
N PRO A 246 14.38 -5.31 7.34
CA PRO A 246 15.02 -4.36 6.43
C PRO A 246 16.17 -3.62 7.14
N GLN A 247 17.29 -3.44 6.45
CA GLN A 247 18.48 -2.74 6.95
C GLN A 247 18.65 -1.36 6.31
N ALA A 248 19.57 -0.56 6.84
CA ALA A 248 19.89 0.75 6.28
C ALA A 248 20.40 0.62 4.84
N GLY A 249 19.80 1.38 3.92
CA GLY A 249 20.06 1.31 2.48
C GLY A 249 19.14 0.36 1.71
N GLU A 250 18.40 -0.53 2.39
CA GLU A 250 17.37 -1.34 1.73
C GLU A 250 16.07 -0.53 1.59
N LEU A 251 15.58 -0.44 0.35
CA LEU A 251 14.26 0.10 0.05
C LEU A 251 13.20 -0.98 0.28
N VAL A 252 12.09 -0.63 0.91
CA VAL A 252 10.94 -1.54 1.06
C VAL A 252 9.85 -1.11 0.10
N TYR A 253 9.36 -2.08 -0.67
CA TYR A 253 8.26 -1.90 -1.62
C TYR A 253 7.05 -2.70 -1.15
N GLY A 254 5.89 -2.34 -1.67
CA GLY A 254 4.69 -3.14 -1.52
C GLY A 254 3.65 -2.81 -2.57
N GLY A 255 2.67 -3.70 -2.65
CA GLY A 255 1.49 -3.53 -3.47
C GLY A 255 0.27 -4.14 -2.80
N CYS A 256 -0.91 -3.62 -3.09
CA CYS A 256 -2.20 -4.12 -2.62
C CYS A 256 -3.31 -3.67 -3.55
N GLU A 257 -4.49 -4.30 -3.44
CA GLU A 257 -5.72 -3.57 -3.76
C GLU A 257 -6.05 -2.64 -2.58
N PHE A 258 -6.74 -1.55 -2.85
CA PHE A 258 -7.20 -0.61 -1.82
C PHE A 258 -8.61 -0.10 -2.10
N ASP A 259 -9.27 0.33 -1.03
CA ASP A 259 -10.48 1.14 -1.07
C ASP A 259 -10.14 2.60 -0.78
N ILE A 260 -10.83 3.54 -1.43
CA ILE A 260 -10.78 4.96 -1.09
C ILE A 260 -11.75 5.21 0.09
N PRO A 261 -11.31 5.86 1.19
CA PRO A 261 -12.17 6.24 2.30
C PRO A 261 -13.00 7.48 1.92
N CYS A 262 -14.33 7.36 1.93
CA CYS A 262 -15.23 8.45 1.54
C CYS A 262 -16.35 8.65 2.57
N ARG A 263 -17.06 9.78 2.49
CA ARG A 263 -18.36 10.01 3.16
C ARG A 263 -19.38 10.59 2.19
N PHE A 264 -20.66 10.56 2.55
CA PHE A 264 -21.66 11.38 1.86
C PHE A 264 -21.35 12.88 2.07
N ASN A 265 -21.51 13.68 1.02
CA ASN A 265 -21.39 15.15 1.05
C ASN A 265 -22.71 15.86 0.73
N SER A 266 -23.72 15.11 0.30
CA SER A 266 -25.08 15.55 0.00
C SER A 266 -26.10 14.90 0.95
N ARG A 267 -27.29 15.50 1.03
CA ARG A 267 -28.47 14.81 1.58
C ARG A 267 -29.03 13.88 0.50
N ILE A 268 -29.66 12.78 0.93
CA ILE A 268 -30.33 11.87 -0.01
C ILE A 268 -31.76 12.35 -0.27
N ASP A 269 -32.03 12.77 -1.51
CA ASP A 269 -33.36 13.18 -1.99
C ASP A 269 -33.96 12.14 -2.94
N GLN A 270 -35.25 11.87 -2.81
CA GLN A 270 -36.04 11.06 -3.75
C GLN A 270 -37.14 11.88 -4.40
N ILE A 271 -37.30 11.72 -5.71
CA ILE A 271 -38.40 12.32 -6.47
C ILE A 271 -39.26 11.18 -7.03
N ALA A 272 -40.48 11.04 -6.54
CA ALA A 272 -41.47 10.15 -7.15
C ALA A 272 -41.89 10.70 -8.51
N ARG A 273 -41.67 9.95 -9.58
CA ARG A 273 -42.10 10.30 -10.96
C ARG A 273 -43.41 9.62 -11.32
N THR A 274 -43.59 8.36 -10.90
CA THR A 274 -44.86 7.64 -10.88
C THR A 274 -44.94 6.80 -9.60
N HIS A 275 -46.00 6.01 -9.41
CA HIS A 275 -46.10 5.07 -8.29
C HIS A 275 -44.98 3.99 -8.30
N GLU A 276 -44.47 3.66 -9.48
CA GLU A 276 -43.46 2.60 -9.68
C GLU A 276 -42.06 3.19 -9.91
N LEU A 277 -41.99 4.31 -10.64
CA LEU A 277 -40.76 5.00 -11.04
C LEU A 277 -40.42 6.12 -10.04
N PHE A 278 -39.22 6.01 -9.45
CA PHE A 278 -38.62 7.04 -8.62
C PHE A 278 -37.27 7.40 -9.24
N GLU A 279 -36.96 8.69 -9.23
CA GLU A 279 -35.67 9.22 -9.64
C GLU A 279 -34.93 9.68 -8.38
N THR A 280 -33.64 9.39 -8.33
CA THR A 280 -32.77 9.84 -7.23
C THR A 280 -32.18 11.19 -7.59
N GLY A 281 -32.05 12.09 -6.62
CA GLY A 281 -31.16 13.24 -6.79
C GLY A 281 -29.72 12.79 -7.05
N GLU A 282 -28.88 13.73 -7.48
CA GLU A 282 -27.43 13.52 -7.55
C GLU A 282 -26.87 13.41 -6.13
N ILE A 283 -26.32 12.25 -5.79
CA ILE A 283 -25.72 11.96 -4.50
C ILE A 283 -24.21 12.18 -4.64
N GLU A 284 -23.73 13.27 -4.06
CA GLU A 284 -22.29 13.53 -3.94
C GLU A 284 -21.70 12.71 -2.77
N ILE A 285 -20.62 11.97 -3.08
CA ILE A 285 -19.77 11.22 -2.15
C ILE A 285 -18.34 11.76 -2.31
N ILE A 286 -17.63 12.00 -1.20
CA ILE A 286 -16.35 12.71 -1.23
C ILE A 286 -15.26 12.00 -0.42
N GLU A 287 -14.04 11.97 -0.94
CA GLU A 287 -12.88 11.40 -0.26
C GLU A 287 -12.55 12.13 1.05
N ILE A 288 -12.29 11.35 2.09
CA ILE A 288 -11.73 11.80 3.37
C ILE A 288 -10.22 11.67 3.27
N LEU A 289 -9.52 12.81 3.29
CA LEU A 289 -8.06 12.84 3.39
C LEU A 289 -7.63 12.59 4.84
N ASN A 290 -6.77 11.59 5.05
CA ASN A 290 -6.24 11.19 6.36
C ASN A 290 -7.34 10.84 7.41
N PRO A 291 -8.16 9.79 7.15
CA PRO A 291 -9.20 9.31 8.07
C PRO A 291 -8.64 8.68 9.36
#